data_AF-A0A2E0PWT2-F1
#
_entry.id   AF-A0A2E0PWT2-F1
#
_cell.length_a   1.000
_cell.length_b   1.000
_cell.length_c   1.000
_cell.angle_alpha   90.00
_cell.angle_beta   90.00
_cell.angle_gamma   90.00
#
_symmetry.space_group_name_H-M   'P 1'
#
loop_
_entity.id
_entity.type
_entity.pdbx_description
1 polymer ?
#
loop_
_entity_poly.entity_id
_entity_poly.type
_entity_poly.pdbx_seq_one_letter_code
_entity_poly.pdbx_strand_id
1 'polypeptide(L)'
;MPPAFYAFKNRCVIDQHIDDNQYGPFKYPQIIKNDLIFYRFKINLNNNVLKYNHSSSNKVDIEKIGSLNNNWMQCRYNWRYGTFKNKIYYWLYENITLNAISTSTLSENIFLNEEPAIIYEDFKFAN
;
A
#
# COMPACT_ATOMS: atom_id res chain seq x y z
N MET A 1 -0.21 18.22 -0.26
CA MET A 1 -0.50 16.91 0.36
C MET A 1 -1.99 16.81 0.65
N PRO A 2 -2.66 15.72 0.26
CA PRO A 2 -3.94 15.38 0.86
C PRO A 2 -3.74 15.14 2.36
N PRO A 3 -4.61 15.64 3.24
CA PRO A 3 -4.51 15.36 4.67
C PRO A 3 -4.78 13.88 4.94
N ALA A 4 -4.14 13.32 5.97
CA ALA A 4 -4.47 11.99 6.48
C ALA A 4 -5.99 11.89 6.72
N PHE A 5 -6.59 10.76 6.34
CA PHE A 5 -8.03 10.57 6.49
C PHE A 5 -8.35 9.27 7.24
N TYR A 6 -9.51 9.30 7.90
CA TYR A 6 -10.01 8.16 8.65
C TYR A 6 -10.83 7.22 7.75
N ALA A 7 -10.50 5.94 7.78
CA ALA A 7 -11.25 4.84 7.16
C ALA A 7 -11.82 3.89 8.23
N PHE A 8 -12.77 3.03 7.82
CA PHE A 8 -13.35 1.97 8.67
C PHE A 8 -14.03 2.40 9.95
N LYS A 9 -14.87 3.44 9.90
CA LYS A 9 -15.49 4.03 11.09
C LYS A 9 -14.43 4.50 12.09
N ASN A 10 -13.42 5.22 11.58
CA ASN A 10 -12.32 5.80 12.34
C ASN A 10 -11.37 4.79 13.00
N ARG A 11 -11.33 3.55 12.48
CA ARG A 11 -10.43 2.50 12.97
C ARG A 11 -9.10 2.44 12.22
N CYS A 12 -8.98 3.19 11.14
CA CYS A 12 -7.76 3.24 10.34
C CYS A 12 -7.50 4.69 9.97
N VAL A 13 -6.26 5.13 10.16
CA VAL A 13 -5.75 6.40 9.63
C VAL A 13 -4.93 6.04 8.42
N ILE A 14 -5.24 6.65 7.27
CA ILE A 14 -4.44 6.52 6.07
C ILE A 14 -3.80 7.88 5.80
N ASP A 15 -2.48 7.92 5.94
CA ASP A 15 -1.67 9.09 5.61
C ASP A 15 -0.89 8.80 4.32
N GLN A 16 -1.16 9.59 3.27
CA GLN A 16 -0.54 9.40 1.97
C GLN A 16 0.42 10.54 1.66
N HIS A 17 1.71 10.21 1.62
CA HIS A 17 2.76 11.09 1.15
C HIS A 17 3.04 10.74 -0.32
N ILE A 18 2.55 11.57 -1.24
CA ILE A 18 2.79 11.41 -2.69
C ILE A 18 3.38 12.72 -3.20
N ASP A 19 4.53 12.61 -3.85
CA ASP A 19 5.30 13.77 -4.32
C ASP A 19 4.77 14.36 -5.64
N ASP A 20 3.82 13.68 -6.31
CA ASP A 20 3.33 14.12 -7.62
C ASP A 20 1.80 13.98 -7.80
N ASN A 21 1.19 15.03 -8.35
CA ASN A 21 -0.25 15.22 -8.58
C ASN A 21 -0.78 14.46 -9.83
N GLN A 22 0.01 13.56 -10.43
CA GLN A 22 -0.33 12.94 -11.71
C GLN A 22 -0.51 11.40 -11.64
N TYR A 23 -1.78 11.02 -11.83
CA TYR A 23 -2.41 9.79 -12.36
C TYR A 23 -2.19 8.41 -11.71
N GLY A 24 -3.31 7.68 -11.61
CA GLY A 24 -3.49 6.25 -11.27
C GLY A 24 -4.79 6.00 -10.48
N PRO A 25 -5.78 5.22 -10.96
CA PRO A 25 -7.09 5.05 -10.28
C PRO A 25 -7.03 4.31 -8.93
N PHE A 26 -5.88 3.71 -8.61
CA PHE A 26 -5.64 2.96 -7.36
C PHE A 26 -4.71 3.69 -6.38
N LYS A 27 -4.29 4.94 -6.67
CA LYS A 27 -3.49 5.72 -5.71
C LYS A 27 -4.32 6.12 -4.48
N TYR A 28 -5.61 6.40 -4.68
CA TYR A 28 -6.53 6.66 -3.58
C TYR A 28 -7.09 5.34 -3.01
N PRO A 29 -7.18 5.21 -1.68
CA PRO A 29 -7.69 3.99 -1.08
C PRO A 29 -9.18 3.84 -1.38
N GLN A 30 -9.56 2.65 -1.85
CA GLN A 30 -10.94 2.29 -2.15
C GLN A 30 -11.37 1.12 -1.29
N ILE A 31 -12.66 1.12 -0.91
CA ILE A 31 -13.26 0.00 -0.20
C ILE A 31 -14.18 -0.72 -1.17
N ILE A 32 -13.86 -1.98 -1.50
CA ILE A 32 -14.68 -2.81 -2.37
C ILE A 32 -15.09 -4.07 -1.60
N LYS A 33 -16.40 -4.22 -1.36
CA LYS A 33 -17.05 -5.29 -0.57
C LYS A 33 -16.57 -5.36 0.88
N ASN A 34 -15.30 -5.69 1.11
CA ASN A 34 -14.67 -5.72 2.44
C ASN A 34 -13.16 -5.61 2.38
N ASP A 35 -12.62 -5.13 1.26
CA ASP A 35 -11.20 -5.00 1.07
C ASP A 35 -10.85 -3.53 0.90
N LEU A 36 -9.91 -3.04 1.71
CA LEU A 36 -9.22 -1.79 1.47
C LEU A 36 -8.18 -2.04 0.39
N ILE A 37 -8.27 -1.32 -0.73
CA ILE A 37 -7.37 -1.45 -1.86
C ILE A 37 -6.70 -0.11 -2.08
N PHE A 38 -5.37 -0.10 -2.11
CA PHE A 38 -4.56 1.08 -2.37
C PHE A 38 -3.22 0.62 -2.93
N TYR A 39 -2.75 1.27 -3.99
CA TYR A 39 -1.60 0.81 -4.77
C TYR A 39 -1.75 -0.68 -5.15
N ARG A 40 -0.75 -1.49 -4.79
CA ARG A 40 -0.70 -2.94 -4.96
C ARG A 40 -1.11 -3.70 -3.70
N PHE A 41 -1.49 -2.99 -2.64
CA PHE A 41 -1.85 -3.57 -1.36
C PHE A 41 -3.35 -3.73 -1.22
N LYS A 42 -3.72 -4.80 -0.53
CA LYS A 42 -5.10 -5.15 -0.24
C LYS A 42 -5.20 -5.64 1.20
N ILE A 43 -5.99 -4.97 2.01
CA ILE A 43 -6.28 -5.39 3.40
C ILE A 43 -7.71 -5.90 3.45
N ASN A 44 -7.88 -7.16 3.85
CA ASN A 44 -9.20 -7.69 4.15
C ASN A 44 -9.63 -7.29 5.56
N LEU A 45 -10.77 -6.63 5.67
CA LEU A 45 -11.17 -5.96 6.91
C LEU A 45 -11.88 -6.87 7.92
N ASN A 46 -12.20 -8.10 7.51
CA ASN A 46 -12.82 -9.09 8.39
C ASN A 46 -11.76 -9.84 9.20
N ASN A 47 -10.58 -10.07 8.61
CA ASN A 47 -9.51 -10.84 9.23
C ASN A 47 -8.18 -10.08 9.35
N ASN A 48 -8.16 -8.81 8.96
CA ASN A 48 -7.00 -7.92 8.98
C ASN A 48 -5.76 -8.50 8.26
N VAL A 49 -5.99 -9.29 7.20
CA VAL A 49 -4.91 -9.86 6.40
C VAL A 49 -4.49 -8.90 5.31
N LEU A 50 -3.20 -8.55 5.28
CA LEU A 50 -2.54 -7.81 4.23
C LEU A 50 -2.12 -8.76 3.09
N LYS A 51 -2.41 -8.35 1.86
CA LYS A 51 -2.07 -9.03 0.61
C LYS A 51 -1.41 -8.06 -0.36
N TYR A 52 -0.56 -8.59 -1.23
CA TYR A 52 0.12 -7.87 -2.29
C TYR A 52 -0.29 -8.41 -3.66
N ASN A 53 -0.52 -7.52 -4.62
CA ASN A 53 -0.83 -7.87 -6.01
C ASN A 53 0.40 -7.65 -6.91
N HIS A 54 0.99 -8.74 -7.38
CA HIS A 54 2.16 -8.74 -8.28
C HIS A 54 1.81 -8.22 -9.68
N SER A 55 0.57 -8.41 -10.12
CA SER A 55 0.16 -8.15 -11.49
C SER A 55 -0.31 -6.71 -11.70
N SER A 56 0.16 -6.06 -12.77
CA SER A 56 -0.43 -4.84 -13.33
C SER A 56 -1.67 -5.11 -14.21
N SER A 57 -1.95 -6.39 -14.49
CA SER A 57 -3.08 -6.87 -15.29
C SER A 57 -4.16 -7.53 -14.42
N ASN A 58 -5.36 -7.76 -14.97
CA ASN A 58 -6.47 -8.42 -14.26
C ASN A 58 -6.21 -9.91 -13.88
N LYS A 59 -5.01 -10.45 -14.11
CA LYS A 59 -4.62 -11.76 -13.57
C LYS A 59 -4.36 -11.62 -12.08
N VAL A 60 -5.05 -12.45 -11.29
CA VAL A 60 -4.99 -12.47 -9.83
C VAL A 60 -3.71 -13.19 -9.40
N ASP A 61 -2.59 -12.48 -9.38
CA ASP A 61 -1.36 -12.94 -8.74
C ASP A 61 -1.23 -12.23 -7.39
N ILE A 62 -2.00 -12.75 -6.42
CA ILE A 62 -2.14 -12.16 -5.10
C ILE A 62 -1.39 -13.01 -4.08
N GLU A 63 -0.38 -12.42 -3.46
CA GLU A 63 0.38 -13.01 -2.37
C GLU A 63 -0.20 -12.55 -1.01
N LYS A 64 -0.27 -13.48 -0.05
CA LYS A 64 -0.59 -13.15 1.35
C LYS A 64 0.70 -12.78 2.07
N ILE A 65 0.78 -11.57 2.63
CA ILE A 65 1.92 -11.12 3.44
C ILE A 65 1.74 -11.58 4.89
N GLY A 66 0.60 -11.25 5.52
CA GLY A 66 0.42 -11.55 6.94
C GLY A 66 -0.84 -10.96 7.56
N SER A 67 -1.04 -11.21 8.85
CA SER A 67 -2.11 -10.62 9.67
C SER A 67 -1.63 -9.38 10.42
N LEU A 68 -2.34 -8.26 10.29
CA LEU A 68 -2.00 -6.98 10.94
C LEU A 68 -2.40 -6.90 12.43
N ASN A 69 -3.03 -7.94 12.99
CA ASN A 69 -3.50 -7.92 14.38
C ASN A 69 -2.32 -7.85 15.36
N ASN A 70 -2.16 -6.69 16.02
CA ASN A 70 -1.08 -6.38 16.97
C ASN A 70 0.32 -6.68 16.45
N ASN A 71 0.50 -6.69 15.12
CA ASN A 71 1.77 -6.95 14.45
C ASN A 71 1.89 -5.93 13.32
N TRP A 72 2.82 -5.00 13.45
CA TRP A 72 3.06 -4.05 12.38
C TRP A 72 4.00 -4.62 11.33
N MET A 73 3.77 -4.24 10.09
CA MET A 73 4.51 -4.74 8.92
C MET A 73 5.03 -3.56 8.11
N GLN A 74 6.24 -3.71 7.60
CA GLN A 74 6.81 -2.81 6.60
C GLN A 74 6.85 -3.52 5.26
N CYS A 75 6.15 -2.98 4.27
CA CYS A 75 6.13 -3.52 2.91
C CYS A 75 6.71 -2.50 1.94
N ARG A 76 7.60 -2.93 1.05
CA ARG A 76 8.27 -2.05 0.10
C ARG A 76 8.15 -2.62 -1.30
N TYR A 77 7.87 -1.75 -2.27
CA TYR A 77 7.97 -2.13 -3.66
C TYR A 77 8.52 -1.00 -4.50
N ASN A 78 9.19 -1.36 -5.59
CA ASN A 78 9.48 -0.43 -6.66
C ASN A 78 8.82 -0.87 -7.96
N TRP A 79 8.49 0.11 -8.80
CA TRP A 79 7.82 -0.17 -10.06
C TRP A 79 8.26 0.81 -11.14
N ARG A 80 8.32 0.32 -12.37
CA ARG A 80 8.58 1.13 -13.57
C ARG A 80 7.52 0.81 -14.61
N TYR A 81 6.88 1.84 -15.16
CA TYR A 81 5.91 1.67 -16.23
C TYR A 81 6.05 2.76 -17.28
N GLY A 82 5.87 2.35 -18.53
CA GLY A 82 5.85 3.26 -19.67
C GLY A 82 4.49 3.93 -19.77
N THR A 83 4.49 5.22 -20.08
CA THR A 83 3.31 5.97 -20.50
C THR A 83 3.59 6.67 -21.82
N PHE A 84 2.57 6.76 -22.67
CA PHE A 84 2.67 7.43 -23.96
C PHE A 84 1.75 8.64 -23.96
N LYS A 85 2.34 9.84 -24.01
CA LYS A 85 1.61 11.11 -23.98
C LYS A 85 2.23 12.06 -25.01
N ASN A 86 1.39 12.83 -25.71
CA ASN A 86 1.85 13.82 -26.69
C ASN A 86 2.86 13.26 -27.72
N LYS A 87 2.68 12.01 -28.16
CA LYS A 87 3.56 11.29 -29.09
C LYS A 87 4.98 10.98 -28.56
N ILE A 88 5.20 11.08 -27.25
CA ILE A 88 6.47 10.79 -26.59
C ILE A 88 6.27 9.66 -25.56
N TYR A 89 7.23 8.75 -25.50
CA TYR A 89 7.30 7.75 -24.44
C TYR A 89 7.97 8.32 -23.20
N TYR A 90 7.32 8.18 -22.05
CA TYR A 90 7.86 8.50 -20.73
C TYR A 90 7.93 7.24 -19.88
N TRP A 91 8.89 7.20 -18.96
CA TRP A 91 8.98 6.17 -17.95
C TRP A 91 8.69 6.78 -16.59
N LEU A 92 7.69 6.24 -15.90
CA LEU A 92 7.35 6.60 -14.54
C LEU A 92 7.94 5.57 -13.59
N TYR A 93 8.48 6.06 -12.48
CA TYR A 93 9.11 5.27 -11.43
C TYR A 93 8.33 5.48 -10.14
N GLU A 94 8.02 4.40 -9.45
CA GLU A 94 7.39 4.41 -8.13
C GLU A 94 8.31 3.67 -7.15
N ASN A 95 8.45 4.24 -5.95
CA ASN A 95 9.07 3.60 -4.80
C ASN A 95 8.16 3.82 -3.61
N ILE A 96 7.53 2.75 -3.13
CA ILE A 96 6.50 2.82 -2.10
C ILE A 96 6.97 2.04 -0.88
N THR A 97 6.81 2.64 0.30
CA THR A 97 6.90 1.98 1.60
C THR A 97 5.55 2.10 2.30
N LEU A 98 5.02 0.97 2.76
CA LEU A 98 3.81 0.85 3.55
C LEU A 98 4.17 0.34 4.94
N ASN A 99 3.89 1.14 5.97
CA ASN A 99 3.85 0.69 7.35
C ASN A 99 2.39 0.48 7.74
N ALA A 100 2.01 -0.70 8.19
CA ALA A 100 0.63 -1.03 8.52
C ALA A 100 0.53 -1.83 9.82
N ILE A 101 -0.47 -1.53 10.63
CA ILE A 101 -0.84 -2.28 11.85
C ILE A 101 -2.35 -2.17 12.08
N SER A 102 -2.94 -3.20 12.69
CA SER A 102 -4.26 -3.15 13.31
C SER A 102 -4.11 -3.32 14.82
N THR A 103 -4.43 -2.27 15.56
CA THR A 103 -4.30 -2.21 17.02
C THR A 103 -5.52 -1.51 17.62
N SER A 104 -5.85 -1.84 18.86
CA SER A 104 -6.88 -1.15 19.65
C SER A 104 -6.43 0.20 20.19
N THR A 105 -5.13 0.46 20.23
CA THR A 105 -4.54 1.67 20.84
C THR A 105 -3.65 2.38 19.84
N LEU A 106 -4.02 3.61 19.49
CA LEU A 106 -3.23 4.44 18.59
C LEU A 106 -2.08 5.09 19.38
N SER A 107 -0.86 4.97 18.86
CA SER A 107 0.33 5.67 19.35
C SER A 107 1.01 6.35 18.16
N GLU A 108 1.38 7.61 18.31
CA GLU A 108 2.06 8.39 17.26
C GLU A 108 3.44 7.80 16.90
N ASN A 109 4.04 7.07 17.85
CA ASN A 109 5.37 6.48 17.69
C ASN A 109 5.35 4.97 17.37
N ILE A 110 4.19 4.42 17.00
CA ILE A 110 4.01 2.97 16.87
C ILE A 110 4.95 2.31 15.85
N PHE A 111 5.36 3.05 14.81
CA PHE A 111 6.30 2.57 13.80
C PHE A 111 7.74 3.03 14.03
N LEU A 112 7.99 3.82 15.08
CA LEU A 112 9.31 4.39 15.41
C LEU A 112 9.98 3.67 16.57
N ASN A 113 9.20 3.12 17.50
CA ASN A 113 9.69 2.56 18.76
C ASN A 113 9.93 1.04 18.71
N GLU A 114 9.42 0.35 17.70
CA GLU A 114 9.46 -1.11 17.60
C GLU A 114 9.89 -1.50 16.19
N GLU A 115 10.53 -2.67 16.03
CA GLU A 115 10.86 -3.24 14.72
C GLU A 115 9.63 -3.92 14.09
N PRO A 116 9.52 -3.95 12.75
CA PRO A 116 8.40 -4.60 12.09
C PRO A 116 8.44 -6.11 12.32
N ALA A 117 7.29 -6.70 12.61
CA ALA A 117 7.14 -8.15 12.73
C ALA A 117 7.40 -8.86 11.39
N ILE A 118 7.08 -8.19 10.27
CA ILE A 118 7.35 -8.66 8.91
C ILE A 118 7.88 -7.51 8.07
N ILE A 119 9.01 -7.75 7.40
CA ILE A 119 9.52 -6.93 6.31
C ILE A 119 9.26 -7.68 5.00
N TYR A 120 8.49 -7.06 4.10
CA TYR A 120 8.20 -7.59 2.77
C TYR A 120 8.78 -6.66 1.70
N GLU A 121 9.55 -7.19 0.76
CA GLU A 121 10.20 -6.40 -0.28
C GLU A 121 9.97 -7.01 -1.67
N ASP A 122 9.35 -6.26 -2.57
CA ASP A 122 9.25 -6.57 -4.01
C ASP A 122 10.03 -5.53 -4.81
N PHE A 123 11.34 -5.75 -4.92
CA PHE A 123 12.21 -4.92 -5.75
C PHE A 123 12.41 -5.59 -7.11
N LYS A 124 11.70 -5.10 -8.12
CA LYS A 124 11.79 -5.56 -9.52
C LYS A 124 13.04 -5.05 -10.25
N PHE A 125 13.97 -4.38 -9.57
CA PHE A 125 15.27 -3.98 -10.15
C PHE A 125 16.34 -5.04 -9.84
N ALA A 126 16.28 -6.16 -10.55
CA ALA A 126 17.42 -7.05 -10.73
C ALA A 126 17.21 -7.87 -12.01
N ASN A 127 17.74 -7.34 -13.11
CA ASN A 127 18.49 -8.02 -14.19
C ASN A 127 18.76 -7.00 -15.31
#